data_AF-A0A929IF08-F1
#
_entry.id   AF-A0A929IF08-F1
#
_cell.length_a   1.000
_cell.length_b   1.000
_cell.length_c   1.000
_cell.angle_alpha   90.00
_cell.angle_beta   90.00
_cell.angle_gamma   90.00
#
_symmetry.space_group_name_H-M   'P 1'
#
loop_
_entity.id
_entity.type
_entity.pdbx_description
1 polymer ?
#
loop_
_entity_poly.entity_id
_entity_poly.type
_entity_poly.pdbx_seq_one_letter_code
_entity_poly.pdbx_strand_id
1 'polypeptide(L)' 'VDWALTGGEDYHLIFTTAPDMQKTLPRLIQEKTGKEIHCVGRIINRDGVHLNRDGRITEITFQGYDHFTLRSS' A
#
# COMPACT_ATOMS: atom_id res chain seq x y z
N VAL A 1 14.76 -21.70 -16.35
CA VAL A 1 14.03 -20.44 -16.57
C VAL A 1 12.59 -20.73 -16.22
N ASP A 2 12.17 -20.38 -15.00
CA ASP A 2 10.79 -20.07 -14.59
C ASP A 2 10.67 -20.07 -13.05
N TRP A 3 11.43 -19.17 -12.42
CA TRP A 3 11.23 -18.76 -11.02
C TRP A 3 10.83 -17.28 -11.00
N ALA A 4 9.77 -16.93 -11.73
CA ALA A 4 9.26 -15.57 -11.78
C ALA A 4 7.72 -15.48 -11.64
N LEU A 5 7.06 -16.56 -11.22
CA LEU A 5 5.58 -16.65 -11.19
C LEU A 5 4.98 -17.03 -9.84
N THR A 6 5.76 -17.06 -8.76
CA THR A 6 5.27 -17.27 -7.37
C THR A 6 5.50 -16.07 -6.46
N GLY A 7 5.86 -14.91 -7.01
CA GLY A 7 6.08 -13.67 -6.23
C GLY A 7 4.79 -12.91 -5.92
N GLY A 8 3.74 -13.60 -5.48
CA GLY A 8 2.42 -13.02 -5.19
C GLY A 8 1.86 -13.40 -3.82
N GLU A 9 2.65 -14.05 -2.97
CA GLU A 9 2.18 -14.66 -1.71
C GLU A 9 2.37 -13.77 -0.47
N ASP A 10 3.04 -12.61 -0.61
CA ASP A 10 3.22 -11.66 0.48
C ASP A 10 2.05 -10.67 0.55
N TYR A 11 0.89 -11.16 1.00
CA TYR A 11 -0.27 -10.32 1.28
C TYR A 11 0.04 -9.36 2.43
N HIS A 12 0.31 -8.10 2.09
CA HIS A 12 0.52 -7.04 3.07
C HIS A 12 -0.81 -6.36 3.42
N LEU A 13 -0.98 -6.00 4.69
CA LEU A 13 -2.16 -5.27 5.15
C LEU A 13 -1.96 -3.77 4.95
N ILE A 14 -2.91 -3.13 4.26
CA ILE A 14 -3.02 -1.67 4.16
C ILE A 14 -4.25 -1.24 4.95
N PHE A 15 -4.07 -0.30 5.87
CA PHE A 15 -5.13 0.21 6.71
C PHE A 15 -4.88 1.68 7.07
N THR A 16 -5.90 2.33 7.64
CA THR A 16 -5.82 3.73 8.08
C THR A 16 -6.02 3.82 9.58
N THR A 17 -5.54 4.92 10.17
CA THR A 17 -5.61 5.16 11.62
C THR A 17 -5.83 6.64 11.89
N ALA A 18 -6.27 6.96 13.10
CA ALA A 18 -6.31 8.34 13.56
C ALA A 18 -4.88 8.90 13.71
N PRO A 19 -4.65 10.20 13.44
CA PRO A 19 -3.29 10.79 13.45
C PRO A 19 -2.55 10.67 14.79
N ASP A 20 -3.28 10.67 15.91
CA ASP A 20 -2.76 10.54 17.26
C ASP A 20 -2.16 9.14 17.55
N MET A 21 -2.52 8.13 16.77
CA MET A 21 -2.03 6.76 16.91
C MET A 21 -0.63 6.55 16.29
N GLN A 22 -0.09 7.52 15.55
CA GLN A 22 1.15 7.35 14.77
C GLN A 22 2.36 6.91 15.62
N LYS A 23 2.43 7.35 16.88
CA LYS A 23 3.55 7.00 17.79
C LYS A 23 3.31 5.69 18.55
N THR A 24 2.08 5.42 18.93
CA THR A 24 1.75 4.30 19.83
C THR A 24 1.52 3.00 19.06
N LEU A 25 0.93 3.08 17.87
CA LEU A 25 0.54 1.89 17.12
C LEU A 25 1.70 1.02 16.65
N PRO A 26 2.83 1.55 16.13
CA PRO A 26 3.95 0.72 15.71
C PRO A 26 4.49 -0.13 16.87
N ARG A 27 4.61 0.48 18.05
CA ARG A 27 5.03 -0.21 19.27
C ARG A 27 4.04 -1.30 19.66
N LEU A 28 2.73 -1.01 19.66
CA LEU A 28 1.71 -1.99 20.03
C LEU A 28 1.70 -3.19 19.08
N ILE A 29 1.80 -2.96 17.78
CA ILE A 29 1.81 -4.05 16.78
C ILE A 29 3.07 -4.90 16.92
N GLN A 30 4.24 -4.27 17.13
CA GLN A 30 5.48 -4.99 17.39
C GLN A 30 5.37 -5.86 18.65
N GLU A 31 4.87 -5.31 19.76
CA GLU A 31 4.69 -6.03 21.03
C GLU A 31 3.70 -7.20 20.90
N LYS A 32 2.63 -7.06 20.11
CA LYS A 32 1.57 -8.07 20.00
C LYS A 32 1.80 -9.12 18.93
N THR A 33 2.50 -8.77 17.86
CA THR A 33 2.59 -9.61 16.65
C THR A 33 4.02 -9.89 16.21
N GLY A 34 5.00 -9.19 16.77
CA GLY A 34 6.39 -9.25 16.33
C GLY A 34 6.63 -8.60 14.96
N LYS A 35 5.63 -7.94 14.37
CA LYS A 35 5.71 -7.31 13.03
C LYS A 35 5.89 -5.81 13.12
N GLU A 36 6.59 -5.26 12.14
CA GLU A 36 6.75 -3.83 11.92
C GLU A 36 5.68 -3.29 10.97
N ILE A 37 5.34 -2.01 11.12
CA ILE A 37 4.44 -1.29 10.23
C ILE A 37 5.06 0.05 9.83
N HIS A 38 4.72 0.52 8.63
CA HIS A 38 5.22 1.78 8.10
C HIS A 38 4.06 2.66 7.64
N CYS A 39 4.07 3.93 8.05
CA CYS A 39 3.15 4.92 7.53
C CYS A 39 3.60 5.37 6.14
N VAL A 40 2.86 4.95 5.11
CA VAL A 40 3.20 5.21 3.69
C VAL A 40 2.42 6.39 3.08
N GLY A 41 1.54 7.03 3.84
CA GLY A 41 0.70 8.10 3.35
C GLY A 41 -0.25 8.66 4.40
N ARG A 42 -1.13 9.57 3.97
CA ARG A 42 -2.17 10.16 4.81
C ARG A 42 -3.43 10.41 3.99
N ILE A 43 -4.58 10.25 4.64
CA ILE A 43 -5.86 10.67 4.06
C ILE A 43 -5.95 12.19 4.11
N ILE A 44 -6.36 12.80 3.00
CA ILE A 44 -6.54 14.24 2.85
C ILE A 44 -7.91 14.52 2.26
N ASN A 45 -8.41 15.74 2.41
CA ASN A 45 -9.66 16.17 1.78
C ASN A 45 -9.43 16.51 0.29
N ARG A 46 -9.15 15.48 -0.51
CA ARG A 46 -8.93 15.55 -1.95
C ARG A 46 -9.24 14.19 -2.57
N ASP A 47 -9.89 14.19 -3.72
CA ASP A 47 -10.20 12.97 -4.45
C ASP A 47 -8.96 12.36 -5.11
N GLY A 48 -8.97 11.04 -5.27
CA GLY A 48 -7.93 10.28 -5.95
C GLY A 48 -6.73 9.91 -5.07
N VAL A 49 -5.80 9.15 -5.65
CA VAL A 49 -4.55 8.75 -5.00
C VAL A 49 -3.41 9.57 -5.59
N HIS A 50 -2.71 10.29 -4.72
CA HIS A 50 -1.63 11.19 -5.11
C HIS A 50 -0.30 10.68 -4.56
N LEU A 51 0.67 10.53 -5.45
CA LEU A 51 2.04 10.20 -5.06
C LEU A 51 2.87 11.47 -4.97
N ASN A 52 3.53 11.64 -3.82
CA ASN A 52 4.54 12.67 -3.64
C ASN A 52 5.92 12.04 -3.81
N ARG A 53 6.66 12.48 -4.84
CA ARG A 53 8.09 12.18 -5.01
C ARG A 53 8.86 13.48 -4.96
N ASP A 54 9.71 13.62 -3.95
CA ASP A 54 10.61 14.78 -3.78
C ASP A 54 9.89 16.15 -3.86
N GLY A 55 8.69 16.23 -3.30
CA GLY A 55 7.86 17.44 -3.29
C GLY A 55 6.96 17.60 -4.52
N ARG A 56 7.12 16.76 -5.55
CA ARG A 56 6.25 16.74 -6.73
C ARG A 56 5.08 15.79 -6.51
N ILE A 57 3.87 16.34 -6.57
CA ILE A 57 2.63 15.58 -6.43
C ILE A 57 2.09 15.21 -7.82
N THR A 58 1.91 13.91 -8.06
CA THR A 58 1.30 13.37 -9.29
C THR A 58 0.14 12.46 -8.90
N GLU A 59 -1.01 12.64 -9.53
CA GLU A 59 -2.14 11.72 -9.39
C GLU A 59 -1.81 10.39 -10.08
N ILE A 60 -1.98 9.27 -9.37
CA ILE A 60 -1.83 7.95 -9.98
C ILE A 60 -3.21 7.42 -10.32
N THR A 61 -3.46 7.27 -11.61
CA THR A 61 -4.56 6.50 -12.16
C THR A 61 -4.14 5.02 -12.21
N PHE A 62 -4.13 4.35 -11.06
CA PHE A 62 -3.88 2.90 -11.04
C PHE A 62 -5.00 2.21 -11.81
N GLN A 63 -4.67 1.61 -12.97
CA GLN A 63 -5.50 0.55 -13.53
C GLN A 63 -5.32 -0.66 -12.60
N GLY A 64 -6.42 -1.14 -12.02
CA GLY A 64 -6.40 -2.37 -11.22
C GLY A 64 -5.84 -3.54 -12.04
N TYR A 65 -5.39 -4.59 -11.36
CA TYR A 65 -4.99 -5.82 -12.03
C TYR A 65 -6.20 -6.38 -12.81
N ASP A 66 -6.11 -6.35 -14.13
CA ASP A 66 -7.15 -6.89 -15.00
C ASP A 66 -6.92 -8.40 -15.15
N HIS A 67 -7.72 -9.20 -14.44
CA HIS A 67 -7.65 -10.66 -14.49
C HIS A 67 -7.93 -11.24 -15.90
N PHE A 68 -8.42 -10.42 -16.85
CA PHE A 68 -8.86 -10.86 -18.16
C PHE A 68 -8.05 -10.31 -19.34
N THR A 69 -6.91 -9.66 -19.11
CA THR A 69 -5.99 -9.31 -20.21
C THR A 69 -5.16 -10.51 -20.68
N LEU A 70 -5.85 -11.62 -20.99
CA LEU A 70 -5.35 -12.68 -21.87
C LEU A 70 -6.47 -13.19 -22.78
N ARG A 71 -6.47 -12.58 -23.97
CA ARG A 71 -6.64 -13.15 -25.32
C ARG A 71 -8.01 -13.17 -26.04
N SER A 72 -7.93 -12.54 -27.23
CA SER A 72 -8.37 -13.02 -28.56
C SER A 72 -9.72 -12.54 -29.10
N SER A 73 -9.66 -11.65 -30.10
CA SER A 73 -10.07 -11.93 -31.49
C SER A 73 -9.42 -10.91 -32.42
#